data_AF-A0A7S0J021-F1
#
_entry.id   AF-A0A7S0J021-F1
#
_cell.length_a   1.000
_cell.length_b   1.000
_cell.length_c   1.000
_cell.angle_alpha   90.00
_cell.angle_beta   90.00
_cell.angle_gamma   90.00
#
_symmetry.space_group_name_H-M   'P 1'
#
loop_
_entity.id
_entity.type
_entity.pdbx_description
1 polymer ?
#
loop_
_entity_poly.entity_id
_entity_poly.type
_entity_poly.pdbx_seq_one_letter_code
_entity_poly.pdbx_strand_id
1 'polypeptide(L)'
;ANASSAVERGSGFCGRAARAGAAGGGCVWRVVFAKRQGRRKLHNIAELVAACSTWGQGHVECIAHDFGQGLQASLSVLSAADVMVATHGADLINGLAMHAGATLLEVMPVHQRGCPCDMYRAIFAREGPKVMHYQLSSQNASYAVSVGPKAGTYNSDLVVPWQVVQAALSHVLEVGGMPSMYHFRRFRY
;
A
#
# COMPACT_ATOMS: atom_id res chain seq x y z
N ALA A 1 -12.67 -5.84 -44.84
CA ALA A 1 -11.93 -4.58 -44.68
C ALA A 1 -12.40 -3.91 -43.37
N ASN A 2 -11.46 -3.84 -42.42
CA ASN A 2 -11.37 -3.03 -41.20
C ASN A 2 -12.61 -2.84 -40.32
N ALA A 3 -12.75 -3.75 -39.35
CA ALA A 3 -13.38 -3.48 -38.08
C ALA A 3 -12.46 -2.60 -37.21
N SER A 4 -13.05 -1.50 -36.76
CA SER A 4 -12.60 -0.52 -35.78
C SER A 4 -11.68 -1.05 -34.67
N SER A 5 -10.52 -0.41 -34.55
CA SER A 5 -9.60 -0.49 -33.42
C SER A 5 -10.26 0.13 -32.17
N ALA A 6 -10.90 -0.70 -31.36
CA ALA A 6 -11.24 -0.32 -30.00
C ALA A 6 -9.96 -0.31 -29.17
N VAL A 7 -9.45 0.90 -28.94
CA VAL A 7 -8.36 1.23 -28.03
C VAL A 7 -8.53 0.46 -26.72
N GLU A 8 -7.55 -0.39 -26.40
CA GLU A 8 -7.35 -0.96 -25.08
C GLU A 8 -7.36 0.18 -24.06
N ARG A 9 -8.46 0.29 -23.30
CA ARG A 9 -8.48 1.07 -22.07
C ARG A 9 -7.65 0.30 -21.04
N GLY A 10 -6.33 0.38 -21.19
CA GLY A 10 -5.42 -0.03 -20.13
C GLY A 10 -5.80 0.74 -18.88
N SER A 11 -6.13 0.01 -17.82
CA SER A 11 -6.33 0.51 -16.45
C SER A 11 -5.02 1.05 -15.90
N GLY A 12 -4.55 2.14 -16.51
CA GLY A 12 -3.30 2.79 -16.20
C GLY A 12 -3.42 3.50 -14.86
N PHE A 13 -2.40 3.31 -14.03
CA PHE A 13 -2.19 4.02 -12.78
C PHE A 13 -2.69 5.48 -12.81
N CYS A 14 -3.61 5.80 -11.91
CA CYS A 14 -4.37 7.06 -11.97
C CYS A 14 -3.68 8.27 -11.34
N GLY A 15 -2.52 8.08 -10.70
CA GLY A 15 -1.86 9.12 -9.91
C GLY A 15 -1.43 10.38 -10.68
N ARG A 16 -1.42 10.38 -12.02
CA ARG A 16 -1.17 11.62 -12.81
C ARG A 16 -2.40 12.54 -12.88
N ALA A 17 -3.61 11.99 -12.95
CA ALA A 17 -4.83 12.81 -13.00
C ALA A 17 -5.08 13.53 -11.66
N ALA A 18 -4.76 12.87 -10.54
CA ALA A 18 -4.86 13.44 -9.19
C ALA A 18 -3.96 14.68 -8.98
N ARG A 19 -2.84 14.80 -9.71
CA ARG A 19 -1.94 15.98 -9.65
C ARG A 19 -2.47 17.20 -10.41
N ALA A 20 -3.32 17.01 -11.41
CA ALA A 20 -3.63 18.05 -12.39
C ALA A 20 -4.85 18.92 -12.04
N GLY A 21 -5.59 18.60 -10.96
CA GLY A 21 -6.82 19.33 -10.58
C GLY A 21 -7.85 19.41 -11.71
N ALA A 22 -7.76 18.52 -12.71
CA ALA A 22 -8.52 18.60 -13.94
C ALA A 22 -9.95 18.12 -13.70
N ALA A 23 -10.88 19.08 -13.67
CA ALA A 23 -12.32 18.86 -13.69
C ALA A 23 -12.74 18.25 -15.05
N GLY A 24 -12.56 16.94 -15.20
CA GLY A 24 -12.99 16.19 -16.38
C GLY A 24 -12.82 14.69 -16.17
N GLY A 25 -13.90 14.01 -15.77
CA GLY A 25 -13.97 12.54 -15.67
C GLY A 25 -12.85 11.90 -14.83
N GLY A 26 -12.48 12.55 -13.72
CA GLY A 26 -11.23 12.32 -12.99
C GLY A 26 -11.12 10.90 -12.43
N CYS A 27 -10.04 10.22 -12.78
CA CYS A 27 -9.75 8.93 -12.17
C CYS A 27 -9.44 9.10 -10.68
N VAL A 28 -10.20 8.40 -9.84
CA VAL A 28 -10.02 8.38 -8.39
C VAL A 28 -8.91 7.39 -8.05
N TRP A 29 -7.89 7.86 -7.32
CA TRP A 29 -6.78 7.03 -6.86
C TRP A 29 -7.20 6.22 -5.63
N ARG A 30 -7.04 4.90 -5.63
CA ARG A 30 -7.55 4.05 -4.54
C ARG A 30 -6.42 3.55 -3.62
N VAL A 31 -6.51 3.93 -2.35
CA VAL A 31 -5.59 3.51 -1.28
C VAL A 31 -6.31 2.54 -0.34
N VAL A 32 -5.80 1.33 -0.23
CA VAL A 32 -6.38 0.26 0.60
C VAL A 32 -5.46 -0.04 1.78
N PHE A 33 -5.96 0.15 2.99
CA PHE A 33 -5.29 -0.25 4.22
C PHE A 33 -5.71 -1.68 4.59
N ALA A 34 -4.75 -2.59 4.70
CA ALA A 34 -5.01 -3.96 5.13
C ALA A 34 -5.47 -3.99 6.60
N LYS A 35 -6.74 -4.28 6.80
CA LYS A 35 -7.33 -4.53 8.12
C LYS A 35 -7.05 -5.96 8.50
N ARG A 36 -6.46 -6.15 9.69
CA ARG A 36 -6.14 -7.47 10.22
C ARG A 36 -6.93 -7.75 11.49
N GLN A 37 -7.31 -9.01 11.65
CA GLN A 37 -7.77 -9.55 12.92
C GLN A 37 -6.61 -10.25 13.64
N GLY A 38 -6.61 -10.20 14.97
CA GLY A 38 -5.62 -10.91 15.81
C GLY A 38 -4.27 -10.20 15.97
N ARG A 39 -3.34 -10.34 15.01
CA ARG A 39 -1.94 -9.87 15.14
C ARG A 39 -1.47 -9.02 13.95
N ARG A 40 -0.48 -8.17 14.21
CA ARG A 40 0.12 -7.22 13.26
C ARG A 40 -0.89 -6.17 12.81
N LYS A 41 -1.78 -5.76 13.70
CA LYS A 41 -2.86 -4.83 13.37
C LYS A 41 -2.33 -3.40 13.34
N LEU A 42 -2.94 -2.56 12.51
CA LEU A 42 -2.85 -1.12 12.64
C LEU A 42 -3.96 -0.65 13.59
N HIS A 43 -3.61 -0.23 14.80
CA HIS A 43 -4.60 0.19 15.81
C HIS A 43 -5.29 1.50 15.43
N ASN A 44 -4.61 2.37 14.68
CA ASN A 44 -5.14 3.64 14.22
C ASN A 44 -5.60 3.62 12.74
N ILE A 45 -6.02 2.45 12.23
CA ILE A 45 -6.42 2.32 10.81
C ILE A 45 -7.57 3.26 10.43
N ALA A 46 -8.53 3.49 11.33
CA ALA A 46 -9.65 4.40 11.07
C ALA A 46 -9.19 5.85 10.92
N GLU A 47 -8.24 6.28 11.76
CA GLU A 47 -7.62 7.62 11.68
C GLU A 47 -6.81 7.78 10.40
N LEU A 48 -6.05 6.75 10.00
CA LEU A 48 -5.27 6.75 8.76
C LEU A 48 -6.16 6.86 7.52
N VAL A 49 -7.26 6.11 7.49
CA VAL A 49 -8.25 6.19 6.40
C VAL A 49 -8.86 7.58 6.33
N ALA A 50 -9.29 8.14 7.47
CA ALA A 50 -9.86 9.48 7.51
C ALA A 50 -8.86 10.55 7.02
N ALA A 51 -7.63 10.52 7.54
CA ALA A 51 -6.58 11.46 7.16
C ALA A 51 -6.20 11.35 5.67
N CYS A 52 -6.18 10.13 5.13
CA CYS A 52 -5.94 9.85 3.72
C CYS A 52 -7.03 10.46 2.82
N SER A 53 -8.30 10.23 3.17
CA SER A 53 -9.43 10.79 2.42
C SER A 53 -9.44 12.32 2.47
N THR A 54 -9.13 12.92 3.62
CA THR A 54 -9.00 14.39 3.77
C THR A 54 -7.86 14.94 2.93
N TRP A 55 -6.68 14.30 2.98
CA TRP A 55 -5.52 14.70 2.18
C TRP A 55 -5.79 14.62 0.67
N GLY A 56 -6.55 13.63 0.22
CA GLY A 56 -6.88 13.42 -1.17
C GLY A 56 -7.95 14.33 -1.76
N GLN A 57 -8.67 15.10 -0.93
CA GLN A 57 -9.67 16.10 -1.36
C GLN A 57 -10.68 15.59 -2.42
N GLY A 58 -11.12 14.33 -2.31
CA GLY A 58 -12.08 13.71 -3.24
C GLY A 58 -11.46 13.08 -4.49
N HIS A 59 -10.15 13.23 -4.72
CA HIS A 59 -9.40 12.55 -5.78
C HIS A 59 -8.78 11.24 -5.33
N VAL A 60 -8.80 10.96 -4.02
CA VAL A 60 -8.31 9.72 -3.43
C VAL A 60 -9.43 9.05 -2.64
N GLU A 61 -9.71 7.81 -2.96
CA GLU A 61 -10.57 6.94 -2.17
C GLU A 61 -9.70 6.10 -1.24
N CYS A 62 -9.87 6.28 0.07
CA CYS A 62 -9.14 5.52 1.07
C CYS A 62 -10.10 4.60 1.83
N ILE A 63 -9.79 3.30 1.88
CA ILE A 63 -10.62 2.31 2.57
C ILE A 63 -9.75 1.37 3.43
N ALA A 64 -10.37 0.77 4.45
CA ALA A 64 -9.80 -0.36 5.15
C ALA A 64 -10.47 -1.65 4.68
N HIS A 65 -9.69 -2.67 4.32
CA HIS A 65 -10.22 -3.94 3.81
C HIS A 65 -9.61 -5.15 4.52
N ASP A 66 -10.45 -6.13 4.86
CA ASP A 66 -10.02 -7.36 5.54
C ASP A 66 -9.72 -8.46 4.51
N PHE A 67 -8.43 -8.62 4.19
CA PHE A 67 -7.97 -9.67 3.27
C PHE A 67 -8.08 -11.09 3.85
N GLY A 68 -8.39 -11.23 5.14
CA GLY A 68 -8.66 -12.52 5.77
C GLY A 68 -9.92 -13.22 5.25
N GLN A 69 -10.78 -12.50 4.51
CA GLN A 69 -11.98 -13.04 3.86
C GLN A 69 -11.66 -13.90 2.61
N GLY A 70 -10.40 -13.93 2.18
CA GLY A 70 -9.92 -14.73 1.06
C GLY A 70 -9.73 -13.95 -0.24
N LEU A 71 -8.92 -14.52 -1.14
CA LEU A 71 -8.51 -13.86 -2.38
C LEU A 71 -9.70 -13.57 -3.31
N GLN A 72 -10.61 -14.52 -3.49
CA GLN A 72 -11.77 -14.34 -4.39
C GLN A 72 -12.66 -13.17 -3.93
N ALA A 73 -12.90 -13.05 -2.63
CA ALA A 73 -13.68 -11.95 -2.06
C ALA A 73 -12.94 -10.60 -2.13
N SER A 74 -11.60 -10.62 -2.18
CA SER A 74 -10.76 -9.43 -2.18
C SER A 74 -10.29 -9.00 -3.58
N LEU A 75 -10.52 -9.81 -4.61
CA LEU A 75 -9.91 -9.61 -5.92
C LEU A 75 -10.35 -8.31 -6.58
N SER A 76 -11.62 -7.93 -6.46
CA SER A 76 -12.14 -6.65 -6.99
C SER A 76 -11.52 -5.44 -6.31
N VAL A 77 -11.22 -5.55 -5.01
CA VAL A 77 -10.54 -4.49 -4.25
C VAL A 77 -9.08 -4.41 -4.67
N LEU A 78 -8.38 -5.55 -4.77
CA LEU A 78 -6.97 -5.61 -5.13
C LEU A 78 -6.69 -5.16 -6.55
N SER A 79 -7.49 -5.63 -7.52
CA SER A 79 -7.31 -5.28 -8.94
C SER A 79 -7.55 -3.80 -9.22
N ALA A 80 -8.33 -3.13 -8.38
CA ALA A 80 -8.67 -1.73 -8.51
C ALA A 80 -7.96 -0.82 -7.50
N ALA A 81 -7.04 -1.36 -6.70
CA ALA A 81 -6.23 -0.59 -5.74
C ALA A 81 -4.94 -0.10 -6.42
N ASP A 82 -4.70 1.20 -6.35
CA ASP A 82 -3.43 1.79 -6.79
C ASP A 82 -2.35 1.68 -5.71
N VAL A 83 -2.75 1.71 -4.44
CA VAL A 83 -1.86 1.53 -3.29
C VAL A 83 -2.47 0.57 -2.29
N MET A 84 -1.68 -0.38 -1.82
CA MET A 84 -1.99 -1.20 -0.67
C MET A 84 -1.02 -0.87 0.47
N VAL A 85 -1.55 -0.49 1.63
CA VAL A 85 -0.78 -0.27 2.87
C VAL A 85 -1.03 -1.46 3.77
N ALA A 86 0.01 -2.22 4.10
CA ALA A 86 -0.14 -3.43 4.90
C ALA A 86 1.03 -3.65 5.83
N THR A 87 0.75 -4.17 7.01
CA THR A 87 1.79 -4.54 7.98
C THR A 87 2.57 -5.76 7.50
N HIS A 88 3.85 -5.81 7.85
CA HIS A 88 4.75 -6.90 7.46
C HIS A 88 4.13 -8.27 7.74
N GLY A 89 3.94 -9.07 6.69
CA GLY A 89 3.35 -10.39 6.85
C GLY A 89 2.58 -10.89 5.64
N ALA A 90 1.78 -11.92 5.88
CA ALA A 90 1.10 -12.68 4.84
C ALA A 90 0.23 -11.82 3.91
N ASP A 91 -0.33 -10.70 4.38
CA ASP A 91 -1.19 -9.87 3.52
C ASP A 91 -0.42 -9.24 2.37
N LEU A 92 0.90 -9.07 2.49
CA LEU A 92 1.73 -8.50 1.44
C LEU A 92 1.68 -9.32 0.15
N ILE A 93 1.43 -10.63 0.23
CA ILE A 93 1.31 -11.47 -0.98
C ILE A 93 0.10 -11.09 -1.84
N ASN A 94 -0.94 -10.49 -1.25
CA ASN A 94 -2.09 -9.98 -2.00
C ASN A 94 -1.67 -8.85 -2.96
N GLY A 95 -0.54 -8.19 -2.69
CA GLY A 95 0.05 -7.22 -3.62
C GLY A 95 0.30 -7.81 -5.01
N LEU A 96 0.52 -9.12 -5.15
CA LEU A 96 0.69 -9.77 -6.46
C LEU A 96 -0.58 -9.77 -7.32
N ALA A 97 -1.75 -9.56 -6.72
CA ALA A 97 -3.03 -9.45 -7.42
C ALA A 97 -3.40 -8.01 -7.81
N MET A 98 -2.56 -7.03 -7.46
CA MET A 98 -2.76 -5.63 -7.86
C MET A 98 -2.36 -5.44 -9.33
N HIS A 99 -2.88 -4.38 -9.95
CA HIS A 99 -2.57 -4.05 -11.34
C HIS A 99 -1.12 -3.55 -11.52
N ALA A 100 -0.63 -3.60 -12.75
CA ALA A 100 0.69 -3.05 -13.08
C ALA A 100 0.75 -1.53 -12.82
N GLY A 101 1.86 -1.07 -12.26
CA GLY A 101 2.05 0.30 -11.80
C GLY A 101 1.48 0.58 -10.40
N ALA A 102 0.83 -0.38 -9.75
CA ALA A 102 0.38 -0.21 -8.38
C ALA A 102 1.55 -0.24 -7.38
N THR A 103 1.29 0.17 -6.13
CA THR A 103 2.28 0.20 -5.06
C THR A 103 1.85 -0.59 -3.83
N LEU A 104 2.79 -1.37 -3.30
CA LEU A 104 2.71 -1.97 -1.98
C LEU A 104 3.57 -1.18 -0.98
N LEU A 105 2.92 -0.63 0.04
CA LEU A 105 3.53 0.04 1.19
C LEU A 105 3.54 -0.91 2.39
N GLU A 106 4.69 -1.53 2.63
CA GLU A 106 4.90 -2.44 3.74
C GLU A 106 5.23 -1.68 5.03
N VAL A 107 4.41 -1.83 6.07
CA VAL A 107 4.66 -1.27 7.40
C VAL A 107 5.44 -2.27 8.24
N MET A 108 6.69 -1.94 8.53
CA MET A 108 7.63 -2.72 9.33
C MET A 108 7.63 -2.25 10.80
N PRO A 109 7.38 -3.16 11.77
CA PRO A 109 7.58 -2.84 13.18
C PRO A 109 9.06 -2.71 13.53
N VAL A 110 9.37 -2.05 14.64
CA VAL A 110 10.65 -2.26 15.33
C VAL A 110 10.73 -3.74 15.73
N HIS A 111 11.83 -4.38 15.39
CA HIS A 111 12.07 -5.78 15.69
C HIS A 111 13.57 -6.01 15.88
N GLN A 112 13.92 -6.96 16.75
CA GLN A 112 15.32 -7.21 17.10
C GLN A 112 15.84 -8.56 16.58
N ARG A 113 14.95 -9.50 16.18
CA ARG A 113 15.30 -10.86 15.76
C ARG A 113 14.29 -11.47 14.78
N GLY A 114 14.74 -12.42 13.97
CA GLY A 114 13.91 -13.41 13.28
C GLY A 114 13.00 -12.90 12.15
N CYS A 115 13.24 -11.69 11.65
CA CYS A 115 12.44 -11.12 10.58
C CYS A 115 13.03 -11.46 9.20
N PRO A 116 12.24 -12.06 8.27
CA PRO A 116 12.63 -12.21 6.88
C PRO A 116 12.40 -10.89 6.12
N CYS A 117 13.03 -9.80 6.58
CA CYS A 117 12.61 -8.43 6.22
C CYS A 117 12.85 -8.04 4.76
N ASP A 118 13.74 -8.77 4.08
CA ASP A 118 14.01 -8.59 2.66
C ASP A 118 13.28 -9.62 1.79
N MET A 119 12.52 -10.56 2.37
CA MET A 119 11.82 -11.60 1.60
C MET A 119 10.82 -11.00 0.62
N TYR A 120 9.94 -10.11 1.08
CA TYR A 120 8.96 -9.47 0.19
C TYR A 120 9.63 -8.57 -0.85
N ARG A 121 10.69 -7.84 -0.46
CA ARG A 121 11.51 -7.09 -1.41
C ARG A 121 12.06 -8.00 -2.52
N ALA A 122 12.58 -9.17 -2.18
CA ALA A 122 13.10 -10.13 -3.14
C ALA A 122 11.99 -10.70 -4.05
N ILE A 123 10.81 -11.01 -3.49
CA ILE A 123 9.65 -11.49 -4.26
C ILE A 123 9.22 -10.43 -5.29
N PHE A 124 8.93 -9.20 -4.84
CA PHE A 124 8.46 -8.12 -5.71
C PHE A 124 9.54 -7.62 -6.69
N ALA A 125 10.82 -7.82 -6.40
CA ALA A 125 11.89 -7.57 -7.36
C ALA A 125 11.98 -8.65 -8.46
N ARG A 126 11.67 -9.91 -8.15
CA ARG A 126 11.81 -11.06 -9.07
C ARG A 126 10.61 -11.27 -9.98
N GLU A 127 9.40 -11.04 -9.50
CA GLU A 127 8.15 -11.19 -10.28
C GLU A 127 7.97 -10.12 -11.38
N GLY A 128 9.01 -9.29 -11.58
CA GLY A 128 8.96 -8.05 -12.36
C GLY A 128 8.27 -6.96 -11.54
N PRO A 129 8.75 -5.71 -11.54
CA PRO A 129 8.16 -4.61 -10.78
C PRO A 129 6.83 -4.15 -11.39
N LYS A 130 5.89 -5.09 -11.62
CA LYS A 130 4.49 -4.78 -11.89
C LYS A 130 3.92 -3.99 -10.71
N VAL A 131 4.32 -4.36 -9.50
CA VAL A 131 3.97 -3.65 -8.27
C VAL A 131 5.23 -3.13 -7.63
N MET A 132 5.27 -1.82 -7.38
CA MET A 132 6.39 -1.17 -6.71
C MET A 132 6.30 -1.42 -5.21
N HIS A 133 7.42 -1.76 -4.56
CA HIS A 133 7.43 -2.08 -3.15
C HIS A 133 8.26 -1.04 -2.38
N TYR A 134 7.65 -0.44 -1.36
CA TYR A 134 8.34 0.43 -0.41
C TYR A 134 8.07 -0.03 1.02
N GLN A 135 8.89 0.44 1.94
CA GLN A 135 8.77 0.12 3.36
C GLN A 135 8.62 1.38 4.21
N LEU A 136 7.67 1.37 5.12
CA LEU A 136 7.58 2.30 6.25
C LEU A 136 8.15 1.56 7.47
N SER A 137 9.31 1.98 7.98
CA SER A 137 9.98 1.29 9.09
C SER A 137 10.06 2.20 10.31
N SER A 138 9.48 1.74 11.41
CA SER A 138 9.67 2.40 12.69
C SER A 138 11.08 2.13 13.24
N GLN A 139 11.68 3.14 13.87
CA GLN A 139 12.81 3.00 14.79
C GLN A 139 12.39 3.22 16.25
N ASN A 140 11.19 3.77 16.46
CA ASN A 140 10.63 4.00 17.78
C ASN A 140 9.76 2.82 18.23
N ALA A 141 10.22 2.13 19.26
CA ALA A 141 9.52 0.98 19.83
C ALA A 141 8.15 1.36 20.43
N SER A 142 7.89 2.63 20.76
CA SER A 142 6.59 3.07 21.27
C SER A 142 5.46 2.91 20.25
N TYR A 143 5.79 2.83 18.95
CA TYR A 143 4.80 2.54 17.91
C TYR A 143 4.41 1.06 17.84
N ALA A 144 5.21 0.16 18.43
CA ALA A 144 4.87 -1.24 18.59
C ALA A 144 4.05 -1.42 19.87
N VAL A 145 2.72 -1.52 19.73
CA VAL A 145 1.77 -1.53 20.84
C VAL A 145 1.29 -2.93 21.23
N SER A 146 2.02 -3.97 20.80
CA SER A 146 1.71 -5.34 21.21
C SER A 146 2.03 -5.60 22.67
N VAL A 147 1.15 -6.37 23.32
CA VAL A 147 1.35 -6.91 24.67
C VAL A 147 1.75 -8.40 24.62
N GLY A 148 2.40 -8.85 25.69
CA GLY A 148 2.75 -10.27 25.88
C GLY A 148 3.84 -10.76 24.91
N PRO A 149 3.78 -12.03 24.46
CA PRO A 149 4.89 -12.69 23.74
C PRO A 149 5.18 -12.12 22.34
N LYS A 150 4.37 -11.17 21.87
CA LYS A 150 4.51 -10.52 20.56
C LYS A 150 5.31 -9.22 20.64
N ALA A 151 5.46 -8.64 21.82
CA ALA A 151 6.15 -7.37 22.02
C ALA A 151 7.60 -7.43 21.50
N GLY A 152 8.02 -6.45 20.70
CA GLY A 152 9.38 -6.37 20.14
C GLY A 152 9.69 -7.36 19.01
N THR A 153 8.69 -8.08 18.50
CA THR A 153 8.85 -9.00 17.36
C THR A 153 8.28 -8.40 16.08
N TYR A 154 8.58 -9.01 14.92
CA TYR A 154 7.94 -8.66 13.65
C TYR A 154 6.42 -8.92 13.62
N ASN A 155 5.90 -9.61 14.65
CA ASN A 155 4.47 -9.87 14.83
C ASN A 155 3.76 -8.78 15.65
N SER A 156 4.43 -7.66 15.95
CA SER A 156 3.86 -6.58 16.74
C SER A 156 2.72 -5.88 15.99
N ASP A 157 1.68 -5.54 16.74
CA ASP A 157 0.68 -4.54 16.36
C ASP A 157 1.31 -3.15 16.41
N LEU A 158 0.79 -2.23 15.60
CA LEU A 158 1.41 -0.96 15.30
C LEU A 158 0.43 0.21 15.35
N VAL A 159 0.97 1.36 15.72
CA VAL A 159 0.41 2.68 15.41
C VAL A 159 1.35 3.34 14.39
N VAL A 160 0.80 3.88 13.30
CA VAL A 160 1.59 4.55 12.27
C VAL A 160 1.23 6.02 12.23
N PRO A 161 2.18 6.96 12.39
CA PRO A 161 1.88 8.37 12.23
C PRO A 161 1.45 8.68 10.79
N TRP A 162 0.38 9.46 10.65
CA TRP A 162 -0.16 9.84 9.35
C TRP A 162 0.89 10.48 8.43
N GLN A 163 1.76 11.32 8.99
CA GLN A 163 2.78 12.07 8.25
C GLN A 163 3.70 11.16 7.43
N VAL A 164 3.98 9.95 7.92
CA VAL A 164 4.84 8.97 7.26
C VAL A 164 4.11 8.34 6.09
N VAL A 165 2.82 8.01 6.29
CA VAL A 165 1.95 7.50 5.22
C VAL A 165 1.80 8.57 4.14
N GLN A 166 1.52 9.82 4.51
CA GLN A 166 1.43 10.94 3.59
C GLN A 166 2.72 11.15 2.78
N ALA A 167 3.89 11.10 3.43
CA ALA A 167 5.18 11.23 2.74
C ALA A 167 5.39 10.08 1.73
N ALA A 168 5.05 8.85 2.12
CA ALA A 168 5.11 7.70 1.21
C ALA A 168 4.13 7.84 0.04
N LEU A 169 2.87 8.20 0.28
CA LEU A 169 1.86 8.40 -0.77
C LEU A 169 2.26 9.53 -1.73
N SER A 170 2.81 10.63 -1.22
CA SER A 170 3.31 11.74 -2.05
C SER A 170 4.44 11.28 -2.97
N HIS A 171 5.36 10.45 -2.45
CA HIS A 171 6.41 9.84 -3.27
C HIS A 171 5.85 8.87 -4.32
N VAL A 172 4.83 8.08 -3.98
CA VAL A 172 4.18 7.19 -4.97
C VAL A 172 3.56 8.00 -6.11
N LEU A 173 2.92 9.14 -5.80
CA LEU A 173 2.42 10.06 -6.82
C LEU A 173 3.53 10.68 -7.67
N GLU A 174 4.71 10.94 -7.10
CA GLU A 174 5.89 11.40 -7.85
C GLU A 174 6.38 10.34 -8.83
N VAL A 175 6.48 9.09 -8.39
CA VAL A 175 6.94 7.95 -9.22
C VAL A 175 5.91 7.61 -10.29
N GLY A 176 4.63 7.86 -10.03
CA GLY A 176 3.62 7.91 -11.09
C GLY A 176 3.35 6.57 -11.76
N GLY A 177 3.54 5.44 -11.06
CA GLY A 177 3.36 4.11 -11.63
C GLY A 177 4.48 3.64 -12.55
N MET A 178 5.56 4.41 -12.71
CA MET A 178 6.59 4.14 -13.72
C MET A 178 7.73 3.26 -13.19
N PRO A 179 7.92 2.03 -13.72
CA PRO A 179 9.01 1.17 -13.29
C PRO A 179 10.40 1.77 -13.48
N SER A 180 10.60 2.63 -14.48
CA SER A 180 11.87 3.32 -14.72
C SER A 180 12.24 4.36 -13.66
N MET A 181 11.24 4.87 -12.93
CA MET A 181 11.43 5.85 -11.84
C MET A 181 11.46 5.17 -10.47
N TYR A 182 11.05 3.90 -10.40
CA TYR A 182 11.02 3.12 -9.17
C TYR A 182 12.43 2.78 -8.70
N HIS A 183 12.70 3.11 -7.45
CA HIS A 183 13.83 2.60 -6.69
C HIS A 183 13.32 2.25 -5.31
N PHE A 184 13.72 1.09 -4.81
CA PHE A 184 13.31 0.66 -3.48
C PHE A 184 13.72 1.71 -2.43
N ARG A 185 12.75 2.15 -1.61
CA ARG A 185 12.95 3.18 -0.59
C ARG A 185 12.33 2.77 0.74
N ARG A 186 13.01 3.15 1.83
CA ARG A 186 12.51 3.05 3.20
C ARG A 186 12.19 4.43 3.75
N PHE A 187 10.97 4.61 4.23
CA PHE A 187 10.52 5.76 5.00
C PHE A 187 10.68 5.43 6.47
N ARG A 188 11.61 6.09 7.15
CA ARG A 188 11.86 5.88 8.58
C ARG A 188 10.96 6.78 9.41
N TYR A 189 10.48 6.27 10.55
CA TYR A 189 9.66 7.02 11.50
C TYR A 189 9.79 6.52 12.95
#